data_AF-A0A4Q1BZS5-F1
#
_entry.id   AF-A0A4Q1BZS5-F1
#
_cell.length_a   1.000
_cell.length_b   1.000
_cell.length_c   1.000
_cell.angle_alpha   90.00
_cell.angle_beta   90.00
_cell.angle_gamma   90.00
#
_symmetry.space_group_name_H-M   'P 1'
#
loop_
_entity.id
_entity.type
_entity.pdbx_description
1 polymer ?
#
loop_
_entity_poly.entity_id
_entity_poly.type
_entity_poly.pdbx_seq_one_letter_code
_entity_poly.pdbx_strand_id
1 'polypeptide(L)' 'MARPVAIWINIFFRFFAAISYFLLGYYIGFWSEFQLGMMLTMPTTFWLGILFMLYGLFRVWRAFMYIKETKDADYGYYED' A
#
# COMPACT_ATOMS: atom_id res chain seq x y z
N MET A 1 -26.58 14.47 -0.40
CA MET A 1 -25.59 13.76 0.44
C MET A 1 -25.29 12.38 -0.15
N ALA A 2 -24.48 12.29 -1.21
CA ALA A 2 -24.15 11.02 -1.88
C ALA A 2 -22.76 10.46 -1.48
N ARG A 3 -22.32 10.70 -0.24
CA ARG A 3 -20.91 10.49 0.17
C ARG A 3 -20.52 9.12 0.73
N PRO A 4 -21.39 8.14 1.05
CA PRO A 4 -20.89 6.85 1.53
C PRO A 4 -20.18 6.06 0.42
N VAL A 5 -20.72 6.06 -0.80
CA VAL A 5 -20.18 5.25 -1.91
C VAL A 5 -18.78 5.72 -2.34
N ALA A 6 -18.55 7.04 -2.41
CA ALA A 6 -17.24 7.59 -2.79
C ALA A 6 -16.13 7.25 -1.78
N ILE A 7 -16.45 7.23 -0.48
CA ILE A 7 -15.51 6.85 0.58
C ILE A 7 -15.12 5.37 0.44
N TRP A 8 -16.10 4.48 0.20
CA TRP A 8 -15.85 3.06 -0.01
C TRP A 8 -15.01 2.78 -1.27
N ILE A 9 -15.26 3.50 -2.37
CA ILE A 9 -14.44 3.39 -3.59
C ILE A 9 -12.99 3.81 -3.32
N ASN A 10 -12.78 4.90 -2.58
CA ASN A 10 -11.44 5.36 -2.21
C ASN A 10 -10.70 4.34 -1.33
N ILE A 11 -11.38 3.76 -0.33
CA ILE A 11 -10.83 2.68 0.51
C ILE A 11 -10.44 1.48 -0.35
N PHE A 12 -11.31 1.07 -1.27
CA PHE A 12 -11.04 -0.04 -2.18
C PHE A 12 -9.76 0.19 -3.00
N PHE A 13 -9.61 1.35 -3.65
CA PHE A 13 -8.41 1.65 -4.43
C PHE A 13 -7.14 1.71 -3.58
N ARG A 14 -7.24 2.19 -2.33
CA ARG A 14 -6.11 2.19 -1.39
C ARG A 14 -5.67 0.78 -1.04
N PHE A 15 -6.62 -0.10 -0.76
CA PHE A 15 -6.35 -1.50 -0.43
C PHE A 15 -5.83 -2.28 -1.63
N PHE A 16 -6.45 -2.09 -2.81
CA PHE A 16 -5.99 -2.66 -4.07
C PHE A 16 -4.55 -2.26 -4.37
N ALA A 17 -4.23 -0.97 -4.30
CA ALA A 17 -2.87 -0.51 -4.50
C ALA A 17 -1.90 -1.14 -3.49
N ALA A 18 -2.28 -1.25 -2.22
CA ALA A 18 -1.45 -1.87 -1.19
C ALA A 18 -1.09 -3.33 -1.53
N ILE A 19 -2.08 -4.12 -1.97
CA ILE A 19 -1.88 -5.49 -2.44
C ILE A 19 -0.97 -5.51 -3.66
N SER A 20 -1.21 -4.66 -4.65
CA SER A 20 -0.37 -4.61 -5.86
C SER A 20 1.08 -4.30 -5.55
N TYR A 21 1.36 -3.38 -4.62
CA TYR A 21 2.74 -3.10 -4.18
C TYR A 21 3.37 -4.30 -3.46
N PHE A 22 2.60 -5.01 -2.64
CA PHE A 22 3.08 -6.21 -1.96
C PHE A 22 3.42 -7.32 -2.96
N LEU A 23 2.50 -7.62 -3.89
CA LEU A 23 2.70 -8.63 -4.93
C LEU A 23 3.83 -8.27 -5.89
N LEU A 24 3.98 -6.99 -6.22
CA LEU A 24 5.11 -6.51 -7.01
C LEU A 24 6.43 -6.76 -6.28
N GLY A 25 6.49 -6.49 -4.98
CA GLY A 25 7.68 -6.78 -4.17
C GLY A 25 7.98 -8.27 -4.09
N TYR A 26 6.96 -9.11 -3.94
CA TYR A 26 7.11 -10.56 -3.97
C TYR A 26 7.67 -11.02 -5.33
N TYR A 27 7.11 -10.54 -6.44
CA TYR A 27 7.60 -10.84 -7.77
C TYR A 27 9.07 -10.42 -7.94
N ILE A 28 9.40 -9.16 -7.62
CA ILE A 28 10.77 -8.64 -7.76
C ILE A 28 11.76 -9.44 -6.90
N GLY A 29 11.38 -9.77 -5.66
CA GLY A 29 12.27 -10.41 -4.69
C GLY A 29 12.51 -11.90 -4.93
N PHE A 30 11.54 -12.61 -5.51
CA PHE A 30 11.58 -14.09 -5.56
C PHE A 30 11.39 -14.70 -6.94
N TRP A 31 10.70 -14.04 -7.87
CA TRP A 31 10.36 -14.62 -9.19
C TRP A 31 11.03 -13.91 -10.37
N SER A 32 11.43 -12.66 -10.19
CA SER A 32 12.07 -11.86 -11.23
C SER A 32 13.46 -12.40 -11.58
N GLU A 33 13.73 -12.50 -12.87
CA GLU A 33 15.05 -12.85 -13.41
C GLU A 33 15.96 -11.63 -13.64
N PHE A 34 15.57 -10.43 -13.19
CA PHE A 34 16.39 -9.23 -13.33
C PHE A 34 17.71 -9.33 -12.55
N GLN A 35 18.84 -9.04 -13.21
CA GLN A 35 20.16 -9.00 -12.59
C GLN A 35 20.58 -7.55 -12.31
N LEU A 36 20.44 -7.14 -11.05
CA LEU A 36 20.81 -5.80 -10.54
C LEU A 36 22.10 -5.81 -9.70
N GLY A 37 22.87 -6.89 -9.78
CA GLY A 37 24.07 -7.11 -8.96
C GLY A 37 23.76 -7.60 -7.54
N MET A 38 24.78 -7.55 -6.68
CA MET A 38 24.70 -7.99 -5.29
C MET A 38 24.92 -6.82 -4.32
N MET A 39 24.18 -6.83 -3.22
CA MET A 39 24.29 -5.92 -2.09
C MET A 39 24.22 -6.73 -0.80
N LEU A 40 25.14 -6.50 0.14
CA LEU A 40 25.17 -7.22 1.44
C LEU A 40 25.02 -8.74 1.27
N THR A 41 25.83 -9.33 0.37
CA THR A 41 25.84 -10.76 0.04
C THR A 41 24.53 -11.37 -0.51
N MET A 42 23.54 -10.54 -0.84
CA MET A 42 22.26 -10.97 -1.45
C MET A 42 22.01 -10.20 -2.76
N PRO A 43 21.19 -10.72 -3.69
CA PRO A 43 20.80 -9.98 -4.89
C PRO A 43 20.11 -8.65 -4.56
N THR A 44 20.41 -7.58 -5.28
CA THR A 44 19.75 -6.27 -5.07
C THR A 44 18.24 -6.37 -5.26
N THR A 45 17.77 -7.24 -6.15
CA THR A 45 16.34 -7.56 -6.35
C THR A 45 15.66 -8.08 -5.09
N PHE A 46 16.35 -8.88 -4.27
CA PHE A 46 15.83 -9.37 -3.00
C PHE A 46 15.51 -8.22 -2.03
N TRP A 47 16.45 -7.28 -1.87
CA TRP A 47 16.27 -6.11 -1.01
C TRP A 47 15.16 -5.18 -1.51
N LEU A 48 15.11 -4.94 -2.82
CA LEU A 48 14.03 -4.17 -3.43
C LEU A 48 12.68 -4.86 -3.23
N GLY A 49 12.62 -6.18 -3.42
CA GLY A 49 11.42 -6.97 -3.17
C GLY A 49 10.90 -6.80 -1.74
N ILE A 50 11.79 -6.91 -0.75
CA ILE A 50 11.46 -6.64 0.67
C ILE A 50 10.94 -5.22 0.86
N LEU A 51 11.61 -4.22 0.27
CA LEU A 51 11.20 -2.82 0.39
C LEU A 51 9.80 -2.58 -0.18
N PHE A 52 9.49 -3.14 -1.36
CA PHE A 52 8.16 -3.08 -1.96
C PHE A 52 7.10 -3.80 -1.13
N MET A 53 7.43 -4.98 -0.55
CA MET A 53 6.53 -5.71 0.34
C MET A 53 6.23 -4.92 1.62
N LEU A 54 7.25 -4.40 2.31
CA LEU A 54 7.09 -3.56 3.50
C LEU A 54 6.27 -2.30 3.18
N TYR A 55 6.50 -1.70 2.02
CA TYR A 55 5.72 -0.54 1.57
C TYR A 55 4.26 -0.89 1.28
N GLY A 56 3.97 -2.07 0.71
CA GLY A 56 2.62 -2.60 0.58
C GLY A 56 1.91 -2.73 1.93
N LEU A 57 2.58 -3.32 2.93
CA LEU A 57 2.05 -3.42 4.31
C LEU A 57 1.79 -2.05 4.94
N PHE A 58 2.71 -1.10 4.77
CA PHE A 58 2.53 0.27 5.24
C PHE A 58 1.30 0.93 4.61
N ARG A 59 1.04 0.69 3.32
CA ARG A 59 -0.17 1.19 2.64
C ARG A 59 -1.45 0.57 3.18
N VAL A 60 -1.43 -0.71 3.55
CA VAL A 60 -2.57 -1.36 4.24
C VAL A 60 -2.85 -0.64 5.56
N TRP A 61 -1.83 -0.42 6.39
CA TRP A 61 -1.97 0.33 7.65
C TRP A 61 -2.55 1.74 7.42
N ARG A 62 -2.08 2.46 6.40
CA ARG A 62 -2.60 3.79 6.04
C ARG A 62 -4.07 3.74 5.61
N ALA A 63 -4.49 2.69 4.89
CA ALA A 63 -5.89 2.49 4.54
C ALA A 63 -6.76 2.25 5.79
N PHE A 64 -6.28 1.48 6.77
CA PHE A 64 -6.97 1.30 8.06
C PHE A 64 -7.10 2.61 8.85
N MET A 65 -6.04 3.43 8.90
CA MET A 65 -6.10 4.74 9.55
C MET A 65 -7.14 5.65 8.89
N TYR A 66 -7.23 5.65 7.56
CA TYR A 66 -8.25 6.41 6.83
C TYR A 66 -9.68 5.96 7.19
N ILE A 67 -9.93 4.65 7.33
CA ILE A 67 -11.23 4.15 7.76
C ILE A 67 -11.56 4.63 9.18
N LYS A 68 -10.58 4.62 10.08
CA LYS A 68 -10.75 5.11 11.45
C LYS A 68 -11.11 6.60 11.45
N GLU A 69 -10.39 7.41 10.68
CA GLU A 69 -10.68 8.85 10.53
C GLU A 69 -12.07 9.09 9.95
N THR A 70 -12.49 8.32 8.93
CA THR A 70 -13.84 8.47 8.33
C THR A 70 -15.00 8.10 9.27
N LYS A 71 -14.71 7.46 10.41
CA LYS A 71 -15.71 7.12 11.44
C LYS A 71 -15.84 8.19 12.52
N ASP A 72 -14.95 9.18 12.56
CA ASP A 72 -15.14 10.33 13.44
C ASP A 72 -16.35 11.15 12.98
N ALA A 73 -17.17 11.59 13.94
CA ALA A 73 -18.43 12.28 13.67
C ALA A 73 -18.25 13.61 12.92
N ASP A 74 -17.04 14.19 12.98
CA ASP A 74 -16.65 15.44 12.34
C ASP A 74 -16.01 15.25 10.95
N TYR A 75 -15.92 14.01 10.44
CA TYR A 75 -15.18 13.75 9.22
C TYR A 75 -15.89 14.32 7.98
N GLY A 76 -15.35 15.43 7.46
CA GLY A 76 -15.87 16.14 6.29
C GLY A 76 -16.78 17.34 6.62
N TYR A 77 -16.85 17.74 7.89
CA TYR A 77 -17.22 19.10 8.30
C TYR A 77 -15.94 19.93 8.31
N TYR A 78 -15.83 20.85 7.36
CA TYR A 78 -14.86 21.94 7.44
C TYR A 78 -15.64 23.11 8.05
N GLU A 79 -15.23 23.62 9.22
CA GLU A 79 -15.75 24.91 9.70
C GLU A 79 -15.40 25.95 8.63
N ASP A 80 -16.42 26.64 8.11
CA ASP A 80 -16.28 27.70 7.10
C ASP A 80 -15.52 28.92 7.65
#